data_AF-A0A060XG76-F1
#
_entry.id   AF-A0A060XG76-F1
#
_cell.length_a   1.000
_cell.length_b   1.000
_cell.length_c   1.000
_cell.angle_alpha   90.00
_cell.angle_beta   90.00
_cell.angle_gamma   90.00
#
_symmetry.space_group_name_H-M   'P 1'
#
loop_
_entity.id
_entity.type
_entity.pdbx_description
1 polymer ?
#
loop_
_entity_poly.entity_id
_entity_poly.type
_entity_poly.pdbx_seq_one_letter_code
_entity_poly.pdbx_strand_id
1 'polypeptide(L)'
;MFLSLSVRFYEGVLELCLTAVDKKDPQRLGPHFYKNGEPEEDQTGALAFQERLSCYKCITDTIQELVNQSKAAPQSPSVPKQPGPPVLTSDPNMLSNKDATAHFEQIICLAQRSQDELFHKALYNWLIQADLTDKLLEVNSPYLEEHLMHMIKQEQSKVWNMDLLWRYYEESQLWEAG
;
A
#
# COMPACT_ATOMS: atom_id res chain seq x y z
N MET A 1 -6.76 -2.84 -18.03
CA MET A 1 -5.92 -2.70 -16.82
C MET A 1 -4.54 -3.36 -16.96
N PHE A 2 -4.35 -4.39 -17.82
CA PHE A 2 -3.06 -5.07 -17.96
C PHE A 2 -1.95 -4.30 -18.73
N LEU A 3 -2.27 -3.19 -19.43
CA LEU A 3 -1.26 -2.46 -20.22
C LEU A 3 -0.41 -1.47 -19.40
N SER A 4 -0.87 -1.02 -18.22
CA SER A 4 -0.13 0.00 -17.44
C SER A 4 1.08 -0.57 -16.69
N LEU A 5 1.08 -1.88 -16.39
CA LEU A 5 2.20 -2.53 -15.69
C LEU A 5 3.43 -2.71 -16.60
N SER A 6 3.24 -2.84 -17.92
CA SER A 6 4.34 -2.93 -18.88
C SER A 6 5.09 -1.60 -19.10
N VAL A 7 4.48 -0.46 -18.77
CA VAL A 7 5.07 0.88 -18.94
C VAL A 7 5.62 1.45 -17.63
N ARG A 8 5.50 0.70 -16.51
CA ARG A 8 6.01 1.10 -15.18
C ARG A 8 5.55 2.51 -14.77
N PHE A 9 4.35 2.88 -15.21
CA PHE A 9 3.76 4.21 -15.00
C PHE A 9 2.86 4.19 -13.75
N TYR A 10 3.49 4.10 -12.58
CA TYR A 10 2.79 3.93 -11.32
C TYR A 10 2.00 5.16 -10.87
N GLU A 11 2.45 6.35 -11.26
CA GLU A 11 1.71 7.60 -11.04
C GLU A 11 0.33 7.56 -11.71
N GLY A 12 0.25 7.18 -12.99
CA GLY A 12 -1.03 7.04 -13.66
C GLY A 12 -1.91 5.92 -13.13
N VAL A 13 -1.33 4.83 -12.62
CA VAL A 13 -2.11 3.78 -11.93
C VAL A 13 -2.75 4.34 -10.67
N LEU A 14 -1.98 5.09 -9.86
CA LEU A 14 -2.47 5.73 -8.65
C LEU A 14 -3.56 6.76 -8.96
N GLU A 15 -3.31 7.68 -9.90
CA GLU A 15 -4.29 8.69 -10.33
C GLU A 15 -5.58 8.06 -10.87
N LEU A 16 -5.46 6.99 -11.66
CA LEU A 16 -6.63 6.27 -12.17
C LEU A 16 -7.44 5.63 -11.05
N CYS A 17 -6.77 5.00 -10.06
CA CYS A 17 -7.44 4.40 -8.92
C CYS A 17 -8.18 5.45 -8.09
N LEU A 18 -7.52 6.57 -7.77
CA LEU A 18 -8.12 7.68 -7.01
C LEU A 18 -9.27 8.33 -7.78
N THR A 19 -9.12 8.55 -9.10
CA THR A 19 -10.19 9.08 -9.95
C THR A 19 -11.39 8.12 -10.03
N ALA A 20 -11.14 6.81 -10.11
CA ALA A 20 -12.21 5.81 -10.14
C ALA A 20 -13.00 5.80 -8.82
N VAL A 21 -12.30 5.97 -7.70
CA VAL A 21 -12.90 6.09 -6.37
C VAL A 21 -13.84 7.29 -6.28
N ASP A 22 -13.40 8.47 -6.73
CA ASP A 22 -14.23 9.69 -6.69
C ASP A 22 -15.48 9.56 -7.58
N LYS A 23 -15.40 8.79 -8.67
CA LYS A 23 -16.57 8.49 -9.51
C LYS A 23 -17.53 7.49 -8.89
N LYS A 24 -17.01 6.52 -8.12
CA LYS A 24 -17.83 5.48 -7.48
C LYS A 24 -18.50 5.96 -6.19
N ASP A 25 -17.83 6.83 -5.43
CA ASP A 25 -18.33 7.41 -4.19
C ASP A 25 -18.27 8.96 -4.23
N PRO A 26 -19.04 9.62 -5.12
CA PRO A 26 -19.02 11.07 -5.26
C PRO A 26 -19.56 11.80 -4.04
N GLN A 27 -20.37 11.12 -3.22
CA GLN A 27 -20.97 11.67 -2.00
C GLN A 27 -20.08 11.45 -0.76
N ARG A 28 -18.94 10.75 -0.90
CA ARG A 28 -18.02 10.42 0.18
C ARG A 28 -18.69 9.68 1.34
N LEU A 29 -19.59 8.75 1.01
CA LEU A 29 -20.28 7.91 1.99
C LEU A 29 -19.30 6.95 2.68
N GLY A 30 -18.29 6.43 1.97
CA GLY A 30 -17.27 5.56 2.55
C GLY A 30 -16.45 6.24 3.65
N PRO A 31 -15.85 7.42 3.40
CA PRO A 31 -15.18 8.20 4.44
C PRO A 31 -16.07 8.52 5.63
N HIS A 32 -17.33 8.88 5.38
CA HIS A 32 -18.29 9.19 6.45
C HIS A 32 -18.59 7.96 7.32
N PHE A 33 -18.85 6.81 6.71
CA PHE A 33 -19.04 5.53 7.39
C PHE A 33 -17.89 5.21 8.34
N TYR A 34 -16.67 5.29 7.83
CA TYR A 34 -15.47 5.02 8.60
C TYR A 34 -15.31 5.97 9.80
N LYS A 35 -15.48 7.29 9.58
CA LYS A 35 -15.34 8.30 10.65
C LYS A 35 -16.36 8.14 11.78
N ASN A 36 -17.54 7.60 11.46
CA ASN A 36 -18.58 7.36 12.45
C ASN A 36 -18.42 6.03 13.20
N GLY A 37 -17.29 5.33 13.03
CA GLY A 37 -17.00 4.10 13.75
C GLY A 37 -17.61 2.85 13.09
N GLU A 38 -17.89 2.90 11.79
CA GLU A 38 -18.38 1.77 11.00
C GLU A 38 -19.70 1.17 11.55
N PRO A 39 -20.76 2.00 11.72
CA PRO A 39 -22.00 1.56 12.35
C PRO A 39 -22.72 0.48 11.52
N GLU A 40 -23.13 -0.61 12.17
CA GLU A 40 -23.75 -1.77 11.49
C GLU A 40 -25.06 -1.42 10.76
N GLU A 41 -25.75 -0.36 11.18
CA GLU A 41 -26.98 0.11 10.56
C GLU A 41 -26.75 0.84 9.23
N ASP A 42 -25.55 1.39 8.99
CA ASP A 42 -25.22 2.13 7.77
C ASP A 42 -24.69 1.19 6.68
N GLN A 43 -25.58 0.34 6.15
CA GLN A 43 -25.25 -0.58 5.06
C GLN A 43 -24.80 0.14 3.79
N THR A 44 -25.31 1.36 3.54
CA THR A 44 -24.96 2.14 2.35
C THR A 44 -23.52 2.66 2.45
N GLY A 45 -23.16 3.20 3.61
CA GLY A 45 -21.81 3.60 3.94
C GLY A 45 -20.83 2.43 3.90
N ALA A 46 -21.21 1.27 4.45
CA ALA A 46 -20.41 0.05 4.40
C ALA A 46 -20.10 -0.41 2.97
N LEU A 47 -21.11 -0.41 2.09
CA LEU A 47 -20.93 -0.75 0.66
C LEU A 47 -20.00 0.26 -0.05
N ALA A 48 -20.20 1.56 0.17
CA ALA A 48 -19.34 2.59 -0.40
C ALA A 48 -17.89 2.44 0.08
N PHE A 49 -17.69 2.15 1.37
CA PHE A 49 -16.38 1.88 1.96
C PHE A 49 -15.71 0.67 1.27
N GLN A 50 -16.41 -0.46 1.14
CA GLN A 50 -15.88 -1.66 0.47
C GLN A 50 -15.54 -1.43 -1.01
N GLU A 51 -16.36 -0.67 -1.74
CA GLU A 51 -16.09 -0.32 -3.14
C GLU A 51 -14.81 0.53 -3.28
N ARG A 52 -14.58 1.48 -2.35
CA ARG A 52 -13.33 2.26 -2.32
C ARG A 52 -12.13 1.36 -2.05
N LEU A 53 -12.21 0.49 -1.04
CA LEU A 53 -11.14 -0.48 -0.74
C LEU A 53 -10.82 -1.37 -1.95
N SER A 54 -11.84 -1.81 -2.68
CA SER A 54 -11.68 -2.62 -3.88
C SER A 54 -10.94 -1.87 -5.00
N CYS A 55 -11.09 -0.55 -5.09
CA CYS A 55 -10.33 0.26 -6.05
C CYS A 55 -8.87 0.43 -5.62
N TYR A 56 -8.61 0.64 -4.33
CA TYR A 56 -7.24 0.70 -3.81
C TYR A 56 -6.51 -0.63 -3.94
N LYS A 57 -7.23 -1.75 -3.97
CA LYS A 57 -6.64 -3.09 -4.13
C LYS A 57 -5.69 -3.18 -5.33
N CYS A 58 -5.99 -2.49 -6.43
CA CYS A 58 -5.11 -2.50 -7.60
C CYS A 58 -3.70 -1.96 -7.30
N ILE A 59 -3.58 -0.90 -6.47
CA ILE A 59 -2.28 -0.35 -6.12
C ILE A 59 -1.59 -1.21 -5.06
N THR A 60 -2.31 -1.74 -4.07
CA THR A 60 -1.71 -2.59 -3.04
C THR A 60 -1.23 -3.91 -3.63
N ASP A 61 -1.96 -4.48 -4.59
CA ASP A 61 -1.52 -5.65 -5.36
C ASP A 61 -0.25 -5.33 -6.18
N THR A 62 -0.16 -4.12 -6.75
CA THR A 62 1.05 -3.67 -7.49
C THR A 62 2.25 -3.53 -6.55
N ILE A 63 2.06 -2.92 -5.37
CA ILE A 63 3.10 -2.78 -4.35
C ILE A 63 3.53 -4.16 -3.85
N GLN A 64 2.59 -5.07 -3.63
CA GLN A 64 2.87 -6.45 -3.22
C GLN A 64 3.75 -7.18 -4.23
N GLU A 65 3.45 -7.05 -5.52
CA GLU A 65 4.26 -7.66 -6.58
C GLU A 65 5.68 -7.09 -6.60
N LEU A 66 5.85 -5.79 -6.43
CA LEU A 66 7.17 -5.15 -6.33
C LEU A 66 7.96 -5.66 -5.11
N VAL A 67 7.31 -5.81 -3.96
CA VAL A 67 7.96 -6.37 -2.77
C VAL A 67 8.38 -7.81 -3.00
N ASN A 68 7.54 -8.62 -3.62
CA ASN A 68 7.86 -10.00 -3.96
C ASN A 68 9.06 -10.09 -4.91
N GLN A 69 9.09 -9.25 -5.95
CA GLN A 69 10.21 -9.18 -6.90
C GLN A 69 11.50 -8.68 -6.24
N SER A 70 11.42 -7.71 -5.32
CA SER A 70 12.60 -7.20 -4.60
C SER A 70 13.28 -8.27 -3.73
N LYS A 71 12.49 -9.23 -3.23
CA LYS A 71 12.93 -10.34 -2.37
C LYS A 71 13.22 -11.62 -3.15
N ALA A 72 12.92 -11.67 -4.45
CA ALA A 72 13.13 -12.86 -5.25
C ALA A 72 14.62 -13.21 -5.30
N ALA A 73 14.96 -14.48 -5.08
CA ALA A 73 16.33 -14.94 -5.29
C ALA A 73 16.71 -14.74 -6.77
N PRO A 74 17.98 -14.40 -7.09
CA PRO A 74 18.46 -14.46 -8.46
C PRO A 74 18.10 -15.84 -8.99
N GLN A 75 17.35 -15.91 -10.10
CA GLN A 75 17.00 -17.17 -10.73
C GLN A 75 18.30 -17.96 -10.93
N SER A 76 18.51 -19.04 -10.16
CA SER A 76 19.62 -19.94 -10.37
C SER A 76 19.53 -20.44 -11.80
N PRO A 77 20.60 -20.33 -12.62
CA PRO A 77 20.55 -20.80 -13.99
C PRO A 77 20.14 -22.28 -13.96
N SER A 78 18.95 -22.56 -14.50
CA SER A 78 18.50 -23.94 -14.65
C SER A 78 19.52 -24.66 -15.52
N VAL A 79 20.04 -25.79 -15.05
CA VAL A 79 20.98 -26.61 -15.82
C VAL A 79 20.28 -26.98 -17.13
N PRO A 80 20.77 -26.53 -18.31
CA PRO A 80 20.14 -26.87 -19.57
C PRO A 80 20.16 -28.39 -19.74
N LYS A 81 19.02 -29.00 -20.06
CA LYS A 81 18.94 -30.44 -20.38
C LYS A 81 19.67 -30.80 -21.69
N GLN A 82 20.15 -29.81 -22.43
CA GLN A 82 20.87 -29.95 -23.69
C GLN A 82 22.17 -29.12 -23.67
N PRO A 83 23.29 -29.62 -24.21
CA PRO A 83 24.51 -28.83 -24.38
C PRO A 83 24.23 -27.68 -25.36
N GLY A 84 24.21 -26.46 -24.85
CA GLY A 84 24.01 -25.22 -25.60
C GLY A 84 24.37 -24.02 -24.72
N PRO A 85 24.57 -22.83 -25.31
CA PRO A 85 24.80 -21.62 -24.53
C PRO A 85 23.64 -21.41 -23.54
N PRO A 86 23.92 -20.96 -22.29
CA PRO A 86 22.88 -20.77 -21.28
C PRO A 86 21.80 -19.85 -21.83
N VAL A 87 20.57 -20.37 -21.92
CA VAL A 87 19.42 -19.54 -22.26
C VAL A 87 19.09 -18.74 -21.01
N LEU A 88 19.59 -17.51 -20.93
CA LEU A 88 19.08 -16.52 -20.00
C LEU A 88 17.68 -16.14 -20.49
N THR A 89 16.67 -16.96 -20.18
CA THR A 89 15.27 -16.55 -20.34
C THR A 89 14.93 -15.60 -19.19
N SER A 90 15.58 -14.44 -19.15
CA SER A 90 15.11 -13.32 -18.36
C SER A 90 13.79 -12.89 -18.98
N ASP A 91 12.67 -13.13 -18.30
CA ASP A 91 11.38 -12.61 -18.76
C ASP A 91 11.53 -11.08 -18.94
N PRO A 92 11.25 -10.52 -20.12
CA PRO A 92 11.43 -9.09 -20.38
C PRO A 92 10.61 -8.18 -19.45
N ASN A 93 9.61 -8.73 -18.76
CA ASN A 93 8.82 -8.00 -17.75
C ASN A 93 9.39 -8.11 -16.33
N MET A 94 10.41 -8.94 -16.07
CA MET A 94 10.96 -9.13 -14.73
C MET A 94 11.89 -7.98 -14.34
N LEU A 95 11.61 -7.32 -13.21
CA LEU A 95 12.50 -6.30 -12.66
C LEU A 95 13.71 -6.95 -11.99
N SER A 96 14.84 -6.25 -12.00
CA SER A 96 15.90 -6.57 -11.05
C SER A 96 15.42 -6.25 -9.63
N ASN A 97 15.95 -6.93 -8.61
CA ASN A 97 15.57 -6.65 -7.23
C ASN A 97 15.76 -5.17 -6.86
N LYS A 98 16.84 -4.56 -7.35
CA LYS A 98 17.14 -3.14 -7.13
C LYS A 98 16.09 -2.23 -7.78
N ASP A 99 15.69 -2.53 -9.00
CA ASP A 99 14.66 -1.73 -9.70
C ASP A 99 13.29 -1.90 -9.04
N ALA A 100 12.98 -3.12 -8.58
CA ALA A 100 11.75 -3.39 -7.83
C ALA A 100 11.70 -2.59 -6.52
N THR A 101 12.81 -2.52 -5.77
CA THR A 101 12.93 -1.65 -4.59
C THR A 101 12.76 -0.18 -4.96
N ALA A 102 13.43 0.31 -6.01
CA ALA A 102 13.32 1.70 -6.43
C ALA A 102 11.89 2.09 -6.82
N HIS A 103 11.17 1.20 -7.53
CA HIS A 103 9.78 1.42 -7.88
C HIS A 103 8.84 1.34 -6.68
N PHE A 104 9.10 0.44 -5.73
CA PHE A 104 8.38 0.40 -4.46
C PHE A 104 8.47 1.76 -3.75
N GLU A 105 9.68 2.27 -3.55
CA GLU A 105 9.91 3.57 -2.90
C GLU A 105 9.24 4.72 -3.66
N GLN A 106 9.30 4.70 -5.00
CA GLN A 106 8.61 5.68 -5.83
C GLN A 106 7.10 5.68 -5.60
N ILE A 107 6.46 4.51 -5.50
CA ILE A 107 5.02 4.42 -5.22
C ILE A 107 4.70 4.94 -3.83
N ILE A 108 5.51 4.61 -2.81
CA ILE A 108 5.32 5.12 -1.46
C ILE A 108 5.39 6.66 -1.44
N CYS A 109 6.36 7.27 -2.14
CA CYS A 109 6.44 8.72 -2.26
C CYS A 109 5.23 9.34 -2.99
N LEU A 110 4.72 8.69 -4.04
CA LEU A 110 3.55 9.16 -4.77
C LEU A 110 2.28 9.05 -3.92
N ALA A 111 2.12 7.94 -3.20
CA ALA A 111 0.98 7.67 -2.32
C ALA A 111 0.85 8.73 -1.21
N GLN A 112 1.98 9.19 -0.68
CA GLN A 112 2.02 10.27 0.33
C GLN A 112 1.40 11.59 -0.13
N ARG A 113 1.34 11.85 -1.45
CA ARG A 113 0.73 13.07 -2.00
C ARG A 113 -0.79 13.01 -2.07
N SER A 114 -1.38 11.83 -1.87
CA SER A 114 -2.83 11.65 -1.89
C SER A 114 -3.49 12.43 -0.74
N GLN A 115 -4.67 12.99 -1.01
CA GLN A 115 -5.52 13.64 -0.01
C GLN A 115 -6.68 12.73 0.44
N ASP A 116 -6.69 11.48 -0.03
CA ASP A 116 -7.71 10.50 0.30
C ASP A 116 -7.33 9.74 1.56
N GLU A 117 -7.98 10.09 2.66
CA GLU A 117 -7.76 9.48 3.96
C GLU A 117 -7.99 7.95 3.96
N LEU A 118 -8.98 7.43 3.23
CA LEU A 118 -9.23 5.98 3.21
C LEU A 118 -8.17 5.24 2.38
N PHE A 119 -7.61 5.90 1.38
CA PHE A 119 -6.48 5.36 0.63
C PHE A 119 -5.26 5.19 1.53
N HIS A 120 -4.92 6.21 2.33
CA HIS A 120 -3.84 6.15 3.31
C HIS A 120 -4.03 5.01 4.30
N LYS A 121 -5.24 4.85 4.84
CA LYS A 121 -5.59 3.75 5.76
C LYS A 121 -5.44 2.38 5.10
N ALA A 122 -5.87 2.23 3.85
CA ALA A 122 -5.67 0.99 3.09
C ALA A 122 -4.18 0.68 2.89
N LEU A 123 -3.35 1.70 2.61
CA LEU A 123 -1.90 1.54 2.50
C LEU A 123 -1.25 1.16 3.84
N TYR A 124 -1.65 1.77 4.96
CA TYR A 124 -1.11 1.44 6.28
C TYR A 124 -1.45 0.02 6.68
N ASN A 125 -2.71 -0.37 6.53
CA ASN A 125 -3.15 -1.74 6.75
C ASN A 125 -2.32 -2.73 5.92
N TRP A 126 -2.03 -2.40 4.66
CA TRP A 126 -1.20 -3.24 3.81
C TRP A 126 0.25 -3.30 4.30
N LEU A 127 0.89 -2.18 4.65
CA LEU A 127 2.26 -2.14 5.18
C LEU A 127 2.38 -2.96 6.47
N ILE A 128 1.38 -2.88 7.34
CA ILE A 128 1.29 -3.67 8.57
C ILE A 128 1.21 -5.17 8.26
N GLN A 129 0.32 -5.57 7.36
CA GLN A 129 0.15 -6.97 6.96
C GLN A 129 1.38 -7.54 6.25
N ALA A 130 2.13 -6.70 5.54
CA ALA A 130 3.36 -7.06 4.85
C ALA A 130 4.61 -7.08 5.77
N ASP A 131 4.45 -6.81 7.06
CA ASP A 131 5.53 -6.69 8.06
C ASP A 131 6.55 -5.59 7.69
N LEU A 132 6.06 -4.49 7.11
CA LEU A 132 6.84 -3.32 6.70
C LEU A 132 6.58 -2.14 7.64
N THR A 133 6.53 -2.40 8.96
CA THR A 133 6.25 -1.39 9.98
C THR A 133 7.31 -0.30 10.05
N ASP A 134 8.57 -0.63 9.81
CA ASP A 134 9.63 0.39 9.74
C ASP A 134 9.38 1.39 8.60
N LYS A 135 8.90 0.92 7.44
CA LYS A 135 8.48 1.81 6.35
C LYS A 135 7.22 2.59 6.66
N LEU A 136 6.28 2.02 7.41
CA LEU A 136 5.12 2.76 7.89
C LEU A 136 5.53 3.96 8.77
N LEU A 137 6.51 3.77 9.65
CA LEU A 137 7.01 4.83 10.54
C LEU A 137 7.80 5.91 9.79
N GLU A 138 8.45 5.58 8.67
CA GLU A 138 9.09 6.56 7.78
C GLU A 138 8.06 7.42 7.01
N VAL A 139 6.82 6.95 6.86
CA VAL A 139 5.75 7.70 6.19
C VAL A 139 5.22 8.77 7.14
N ASN A 140 5.70 10.00 6.99
CA ASN A 140 5.16 11.15 7.70
C ASN A 140 3.78 11.52 7.15
N SER A 141 2.72 11.02 7.80
CA SER A 141 1.35 11.32 7.40
C SER A 141 0.48 11.72 8.59
N PRO A 142 -0.37 12.75 8.42
CA PRO A 142 -1.30 13.20 9.46
C PRO A 142 -2.41 12.18 9.75
N TYR A 143 -2.58 11.15 8.91
CA TYR A 143 -3.67 10.17 9.05
C TYR A 143 -3.27 8.92 9.84
N LEU A 144 -1.98 8.74 10.14
CA LEU A 144 -1.47 7.52 10.76
C LEU A 144 -1.90 7.38 12.23
N GLU A 145 -1.76 8.45 13.01
CA GLU A 145 -2.17 8.48 14.42
C GLU A 145 -3.66 8.10 14.58
N GLU A 146 -4.54 8.78 13.85
CA GLU A 146 -5.99 8.54 13.90
C GLU A 146 -6.32 7.09 13.53
N HIS A 147 -5.62 6.52 12.55
CA HIS A 147 -5.81 5.14 12.13
C HIS A 147 -5.38 4.13 13.21
N LEU A 148 -4.21 4.30 13.82
CA LEU A 148 -3.75 3.43 14.91
C LEU A 148 -4.69 3.52 16.12
N MET A 149 -5.14 4.72 16.48
CA MET A 149 -6.14 4.93 17.54
C MET A 149 -7.47 4.24 17.22
N HIS A 150 -7.93 4.27 15.96
CA HIS A 150 -9.12 3.54 15.54
C HIS A 150 -8.97 2.03 15.75
N MET A 151 -7.85 1.44 15.32
CA MET A 151 -7.60 0.00 15.53
C MET A 151 -7.55 -0.38 17.02
N ILE A 152 -6.96 0.47 17.87
CA ILE A 152 -6.92 0.30 19.33
C ILE A 152 -8.34 0.31 19.92
N LYS A 153 -9.21 1.22 19.47
CA LYS A 153 -10.61 1.33 19.91
C LYS A 153 -11.44 0.10 19.52
N GLN A 154 -11.17 -0.47 18.34
CA GLN A 154 -11.80 -1.71 17.86
C GLN A 154 -11.22 -2.98 18.51
N GLU A 155 -10.33 -2.84 19.50
CA GLU A 155 -9.60 -3.93 20.18
C GLU A 155 -8.79 -4.84 19.26
N GLN A 156 -8.57 -4.43 18.01
CA GLN A 156 -7.79 -5.19 17.04
C GLN A 156 -6.30 -5.06 17.40
N SER A 157 -5.65 -6.18 17.74
CA SER A 157 -4.22 -6.23 18.06
C SER A 157 -3.76 -5.11 19.00
N LYS A 158 -4.58 -4.78 20.00
CA LYS A 158 -4.49 -3.54 20.80
C LYS A 158 -3.09 -3.24 21.36
N VAL A 159 -2.43 -4.23 21.95
CA VAL A 159 -1.08 -4.06 22.53
C VAL A 159 -0.05 -3.71 21.47
N TRP A 160 -0.11 -4.40 20.33
CA TRP A 160 0.79 -4.17 19.22
C TRP A 160 0.55 -2.81 18.54
N ASN A 161 -0.72 -2.41 18.39
CA ASN A 161 -1.03 -1.08 17.86
C ASN A 161 -0.62 0.05 18.81
N MET A 162 -0.69 -0.16 20.12
CA MET A 162 -0.18 0.80 21.12
C MET A 162 1.35 0.94 21.04
N ASP A 163 2.08 -0.18 20.87
CA ASP A 163 3.53 -0.17 20.67
C ASP A 163 3.93 0.59 19.39
N LEU A 164 3.22 0.32 18.29
CA LEU A 164 3.44 1.00 17.02
C LEU A 164 3.15 2.51 17.11
N LEU A 165 2.08 2.89 17.82
CA LEU A 165 1.74 4.29 18.08
C LEU A 165 2.80 5.01 18.93
N TRP A 166 3.34 4.32 19.93
CA TRP A 166 4.46 4.84 20.72
C TRP A 166 5.69 5.13 19.85
N ARG A 167 6.11 4.15 19.03
CA ARG A 167 7.24 4.31 18.09
C ARG A 167 7.02 5.48 17.12
N TYR A 168 5.80 5.66 16.63
CA TYR A 168 5.45 6.80 15.77
C TYR A 168 5.68 8.15 16.47
N TYR A 169 5.32 8.28 17.75
CA TYR A 169 5.58 9.52 18.50
C TYR A 169 7.06 9.77 18.76
N GLU A 170 7.87 8.72 18.95
CA GLU A 170 9.32 8.86 19.08
C GLU A 170 9.95 9.40 17.79
N GLU A 171 9.59 8.82 16.64
CA GLU A 171 10.09 9.27 15.33
C GLU A 171 9.63 10.70 14.99
N SER A 172 8.35 11.03 15.26
CA SER A 172 7.80 12.36 14.98
C SER A 172 8.49 13.45 15.80
N GLN A 173 8.81 13.19 17.07
CA GLN A 173 9.58 14.13 17.91
C GLN A 173 11.00 14.36 17.38
N LEU A 174 11.64 13.33 16.80
CA LEU A 174 12.97 13.47 16.20
C LEU A 174 12.94 14.38 14.95
N TRP A 175 11.86 14.36 14.16
CA TRP A 175 11.71 15.23 13.00
C TRP A 175 11.47 16.69 13.37
N GLU A 176 10.78 16.97 14.48
CA GLU A 176 10.56 18.33 14.97
C GLU A 176 11.81 18.95 15.62
N ALA A 177 12.75 18.12 16.08
CA ALA A 177 13.95 18.54 16.79
C ALA A 177 15.18 18.77 15.88
N GLY A 178 15.11 18.43 14.58
CA GLY A 178 16.20 18.53 13.60
C GLY A 178 16.00 19.65 12.59
#